data_AF-A0A1S3QJP9-F1
#
_entry.id   AF-A0A1S3QJP9-F1
#
_cell.length_a   1.000
_cell.length_b   1.000
_cell.length_c   1.000
_cell.angle_alpha   90.00
_cell.angle_beta   90.00
_cell.angle_gamma   90.00
#
_symmetry.space_group_name_H-M   'P 1'
#
loop_
_entity.id
_entity.type
_entity.pdbx_description
1 polymer ?
#
loop_
_entity_poly.entity_id
_entity_poly.type
_entity_poly.pdbx_seq_one_letter_code
_entity_poly.pdbx_strand_id
1 'polypeptide(L)'
;MERILRATGKAYHPHCFTCVVCQRSLDGIPFTVDSANHIHCIDDFHKKFAPRCCVCSEPIMPAPGQEETVRIVALDRDFHVQCYRCEV
;
A
#
# COMPACT_ATOMS: atom_id res chain seq x y z
N MET A 1 1.86 27.66 -18.10
CA MET A 1 2.29 27.48 -16.70
C MET A 1 2.13 26.00 -16.38
N GLU A 2 3.21 25.23 -16.35
CA GLU A 2 3.13 23.80 -16.01
C GLU A 2 3.01 23.66 -14.49
N ARG A 3 1.91 23.07 -14.01
CA ARG A 3 1.70 22.82 -12.58
C ARG A 3 2.67 21.72 -12.15
N ILE A 4 3.62 22.03 -11.26
CA ILE A 4 4.57 21.04 -10.74
C ILE A 4 4.11 20.52 -9.38
N LEU A 5 4.10 19.19 -9.23
CA LEU A 5 3.83 18.51 -7.97
C LEU A 5 5.12 18.35 -7.19
N ARG A 6 5.08 18.62 -5.88
CA ARG A 6 6.23 18.42 -4.98
C ARG A 6 5.94 17.25 -4.05
N ALA A 7 6.78 16.23 -4.12
CA ALA A 7 6.63 14.98 -3.39
C ALA A 7 8.02 14.46 -3.01
N THR A 8 8.20 13.94 -1.78
CA THR A 8 9.50 13.40 -1.31
C THR A 8 10.70 14.35 -1.54
N GLY A 9 10.47 15.66 -1.47
CA GLY A 9 11.50 16.67 -1.73
C GLY A 9 11.88 16.86 -3.21
N LYS A 10 11.25 16.15 -4.14
CA LYS A 10 11.45 16.26 -5.60
C LYS A 10 10.24 16.89 -6.29
N ALA A 11 10.50 17.52 -7.43
CA ALA A 11 9.49 18.13 -8.30
C ALA A 11 9.16 17.19 -9.46
N TYR A 12 7.87 16.95 -9.70
CA TYR A 12 7.37 16.08 -10.76
C TYR A 12 6.32 16.80 -11.60
N HIS A 13 6.32 16.55 -12.91
CA HIS A 13 5.19 16.92 -13.75
C HIS A 13 3.96 16.07 -13.38
N PRO A 14 2.73 16.57 -13.53
CA PRO A 14 1.51 15.82 -13.20
C PRO A 14 1.40 14.52 -13.99
N HIS A 15 1.89 14.52 -15.23
CA HIS A 15 1.95 13.33 -16.09
C HIS A 15 3.09 12.36 -15.74
N CYS A 16 4.16 12.84 -15.09
CA CYS A 16 5.27 11.98 -14.65
C CYS A 16 5.00 11.39 -13.26
N PHE A 17 4.04 11.93 -12.52
CA PHE A 17 3.70 11.50 -11.17
C PHE A 17 2.70 10.34 -11.18
N THR A 18 3.17 9.20 -11.68
CA THR A 18 2.36 7.98 -11.85
C THR A 18 2.96 6.81 -11.09
N CYS A 19 2.13 5.86 -10.65
CA CYS A 19 2.62 4.64 -10.03
C CYS A 19 3.40 3.79 -11.04
N VAL A 20 4.60 3.33 -10.70
CA VAL A 20 5.42 2.48 -11.59
C VAL A 20 4.84 1.10 -11.87
N VAL A 21 3.80 0.69 -11.13
CA VAL A 21 3.15 -0.63 -11.25
C VAL A 21 1.90 -0.54 -12.12
N CYS A 22 0.93 0.30 -11.72
CA CYS A 22 -0.33 0.44 -12.43
C CYS A 22 -0.40 1.64 -13.40
N GLN A 23 0.65 2.47 -13.49
CA GLN A 23 0.75 3.67 -14.33
C GLN A 23 -0.35 4.71 -14.11
N ARG A 24 -1.11 4.62 -13.00
CA ARG A 24 -2.15 5.60 -12.64
C ARG A 24 -1.52 6.89 -12.12
N SER A 25 -2.08 8.03 -12.53
CA SER A 25 -1.73 9.36 -11.97
C SER A 25 -2.05 9.44 -10.49
N LEU A 26 -1.08 9.88 -9.70
CA LEU A 26 -1.17 10.03 -8.25
C LEU A 26 -1.44 11.48 -7.83
N ASP A 27 -1.86 12.33 -8.77
CA ASP A 27 -2.36 13.67 -8.49
C ASP A 27 -3.56 13.59 -7.55
N GLY A 28 -3.43 14.15 -6.35
CA GLY A 28 -4.49 14.17 -5.34
C GLY A 28 -4.78 12.81 -4.67
N ILE A 29 -3.98 11.77 -4.93
CA ILE A 29 -4.15 10.43 -4.35
C ILE A 29 -2.96 10.16 -3.42
N PRO A 30 -3.16 9.52 -2.26
CA PRO A 30 -2.05 9.11 -1.41
C PRO A 30 -1.10 8.16 -2.15
N PHE A 31 0.19 8.36 -1.94
CA PHE A 31 1.27 7.61 -2.58
C PHE A 31 2.41 7.39 -1.59
N THR A 32 3.31 6.48 -1.95
CA THR A 32 4.54 6.23 -1.22
C THR A 32 5.70 6.03 -2.18
N VAL A 33 6.92 6.12 -1.66
CA VAL A 33 8.16 5.91 -2.41
C VAL A 33 8.97 4.80 -1.77
N ASP A 34 9.46 3.88 -2.59
CA ASP A 34 10.34 2.80 -2.14
C ASP A 34 11.78 3.31 -1.92
N SER A 35 12.64 2.53 -1.27
CA SER A 35 14.06 2.82 -1.09
C SER A 35 14.80 3.05 -2.41
N ALA A 36 14.34 2.47 -3.52
CA ALA A 36 14.85 2.73 -4.87
C ALA A 36 14.30 4.01 -5.53
N ASN A 37 13.59 4.88 -4.77
CA ASN A 37 13.00 6.13 -5.26
C ASN A 37 11.89 5.96 -6.31
N HIS A 38 11.34 4.75 -6.46
CA HIS A 38 10.18 4.48 -7.30
C HIS A 38 8.89 4.90 -6.61
N ILE A 39 7.97 5.52 -7.36
CA ILE A 39 6.69 6.00 -6.85
C ILE A 39 5.65 4.90 -6.98
N HIS A 40 4.99 4.56 -5.88
CA HIS A 40 3.95 3.54 -5.83
C HIS A 40 2.66 4.14 -5.28
N CYS A 41 1.51 3.70 -5.81
CA CYS A 41 0.25 3.94 -5.13
C CYS A 41 0.22 3.12 -3.83
N ILE A 42 -0.55 3.59 -2.84
CA ILE A 42 -0.69 2.88 -1.57
C ILE A 42 -1.22 1.46 -1.79
N ASP A 43 -2.15 1.26 -2.72
CA ASP A 43 -2.68 -0.07 -3.06
C ASP A 43 -1.60 -1.05 -3.53
N ASP A 44 -0.79 -0.70 -4.53
CA ASP A 44 0.23 -1.59 -5.09
C ASP A 44 1.39 -1.79 -4.12
N PHE A 45 1.75 -0.73 -3.38
CA PHE A 45 2.76 -0.83 -2.34
C PHE A 45 2.30 -1.81 -1.25
N HIS A 46 1.11 -1.61 -0.70
CA HIS A 46 0.57 -2.52 0.29
C HIS A 46 0.38 -3.93 -0.29
N LYS A 47 -0.09 -4.13 -1.53
CA LYS A 47 -0.16 -5.49 -2.12
C LYS A 47 1.19 -6.20 -2.18
N LYS A 48 2.28 -5.45 -2.35
CA LYS A 48 3.65 -5.99 -2.45
C LYS A 48 4.29 -6.22 -1.08
N PHE A 49 4.04 -5.34 -0.12
CA PHE A 49 4.72 -5.33 1.18
C PHE A 49 3.82 -5.70 2.37
N ALA A 50 2.50 -5.80 2.18
CA ALA A 50 1.59 -6.17 3.24
C ALA A 50 1.80 -7.64 3.65
N PRO A 51 1.72 -7.93 4.96
CA PRO A 51 1.70 -9.29 5.46
C PRO A 51 0.53 -10.05 4.85
N ARG A 52 0.72 -11.34 4.57
CA ARG A 52 -0.33 -12.20 4.00
C ARG A 52 -0.94 -13.05 5.09
N CYS A 53 -2.25 -13.20 5.06
CA CYS A 53 -2.92 -14.07 6.00
C CYS A 53 -2.56 -15.54 5.71
N CYS A 54 -2.16 -16.29 6.73
CA CYS A 54 -1.82 -17.69 6.61
C CYS A 54 -3.01 -18.60 6.22
N VAL A 55 -4.25 -18.14 6.39
CA VAL A 55 -5.46 -18.92 6.11
C VAL A 55 -5.94 -18.72 4.67
N CYS A 56 -6.15 -17.48 4.23
CA CYS A 56 -6.66 -17.17 2.88
C CYS A 56 -5.56 -16.81 1.87
N SER A 57 -4.31 -16.63 2.31
CA SER A 57 -3.18 -16.16 1.48
C SER A 57 -3.33 -14.77 0.87
N GLU A 58 -4.39 -14.02 1.23
CA GLU A 58 -4.62 -12.66 0.79
C GLU A 58 -3.85 -11.64 1.65
N PRO A 59 -3.44 -10.49 1.08
CA PRO A 59 -2.76 -9.44 1.83
C PRO A 59 -3.68 -8.81 2.90
N ILE A 60 -3.12 -8.51 4.07
CA ILE A 60 -3.81 -7.86 5.18
C ILE A 60 -3.61 -6.35 5.05
N MET A 61 -4.58 -5.71 4.41
CA MET A 61 -4.57 -4.30 4.05
C MET A 61 -5.53 -3.52 4.98
N PRO A 62 -5.25 -2.24 5.27
CA PRO A 62 -6.20 -1.40 5.97
C PRO A 62 -7.44 -1.12 5.08
N ALA A 63 -8.59 -0.91 5.71
CA ALA A 63 -9.80 -0.51 5.00
C ALA A 63 -9.63 0.90 4.38
N PRO A 64 -10.33 1.22 3.28
CA PRO A 64 -10.28 2.55 2.68
C PRO A 64 -10.66 3.63 3.70
N GLY A 65 -9.72 4.52 4.02
CA GLY A 65 -9.88 5.57 5.02
C GLY A 65 -9.30 5.25 6.40
N GLN A 66 -8.71 4.07 6.61
CA GLN A 66 -7.94 3.75 7.81
C GLN A 66 -6.43 3.77 7.50
N GLU A 67 -5.66 4.40 8.38
CA GLU A 67 -4.20 4.44 8.28
C GLU A 67 -3.55 3.19 8.91
N GLU A 68 -4.25 2.53 9.83
CA GLU A 68 -3.77 1.35 10.56
C GLU A 68 -4.36 0.06 10.01
N THR A 69 -3.49 -0.95 9.84
CA THR A 69 -3.90 -2.32 9.49
C THR A 69 -4.02 -3.17 10.75
N VAL A 70 -5.22 -3.69 11.00
CA VAL A 70 -5.45 -4.62 12.13
C VAL A 70 -5.20 -6.05 11.66
N ARG A 71 -4.21 -6.69 12.30
CA ARG A 71 -3.86 -8.09 12.07
C ARG A 71 -3.67 -8.82 13.39
N ILE A 72 -3.91 -10.11 13.40
CA ILE A 72 -3.58 -10.98 14.52
C ILE A 72 -2.25 -11.66 14.20
N VAL A 73 -1.32 -11.61 15.15
CA VAL A 73 -0.03 -12.30 15.06
C VAL A 73 -0.03 -13.45 16.06
N ALA A 74 0.11 -14.68 15.57
CA ALA A 74 0.16 -15.88 16.39
C ALA A 74 1.14 -16.88 15.77
N LEU A 75 1.98 -17.52 16.58
CA LEU A 75 2.95 -18.54 16.11
C LEU A 75 3.82 -18.03 14.94
N ASP A 76 4.29 -16.79 15.02
CA ASP A 76 5.07 -16.10 13.96
C ASP A 76 4.36 -16.02 12.60
N ARG A 77 3.02 -16.06 12.60
CA ARG A 77 2.17 -15.94 11.42
C ARG A 77 1.16 -14.82 11.57
N ASP A 78 0.80 -14.24 10.43
CA ASP A 78 -0.19 -13.17 10.34
C ASP A 78 -1.56 -13.70 9.91
N PHE A 79 -2.62 -13.12 10.48
CA PHE A 79 -3.99 -13.50 10.21
C PHE A 79 -4.89 -12.27 10.10
N HIS A 80 -5.85 -12.29 9.17
CA HIS A 80 -6.99 -11.38 9.27
C HIS A 80 -7.77 -11.69 10.55
N VAL A 81 -8.36 -10.64 11.14
CA VAL A 81 -9.24 -10.77 12.32
C VAL A 81 -10.35 -11.82 12.11
N GLN A 82 -10.90 -11.89 10.89
CA GLN A 82 -11.96 -12.82 10.53
C GLN A 82 -11.46 -14.25 10.24
N CYS A 83 -10.17 -14.42 9.95
CA CYS A 83 -9.57 -15.71 9.62
C CYS A 83 -9.00 -16.44 10.85
N TYR A 84 -8.69 -15.71 11.92
CA TYR A 84 -8.21 -16.30 13.17
C TYR A 84 -9.39 -16.83 14.00
N ARG A 85 -9.74 -18.09 13.77
CA ARG A 85 -10.78 -18.82 14.52
C ARG A 85 -10.20 -20.13 15.06
N CYS A 86 -10.65 -20.54 16.24
CA CYS A 86 -10.33 -21.88 16.76
C CYS A 86 -10.92 -22.94 15.82
N GLU A 87 -10.12 -23.94 15.45
CA GLU A 87 -10.68 -25.21 14.97
C GLU A 87 -11.39 -25.87 16.16
N VAL A 88 -12.69 -26.14 15.97
CA VAL A 88 -13.54 -26.85 16.94
C VAL A 88 -13.43 -28.35 16.74
#